data_AF-A0A959RUJ0-F1
#
_entry.id   AF-A0A959RUJ0-F1
#
_cell.length_a   1.000
_cell.length_b   1.000
_cell.length_c   1.000
_cell.angle_alpha   90.00
_cell.angle_beta   90.00
_cell.angle_gamma   90.00
#
_symmetry.space_group_name_H-M   'P 1'
#
loop_
_entity.id
_entity.type
_entity.pdbx_description
1 polymer ?
#
loop_
_entity_poly.entity_id
_entity_poly.type
_entity_poly.pdbx_seq_one_letter_code
_entity_poly.pdbx_strand_id
1 'polypeptide(L)'
;MMQTKYMNPYLAGFLLGLLLVATVYITGRGLGASGAIKSITVEAVTSVAPEHAADTKFFQEYTDAHAGSALKSWLVFEVVGVLIGAFISGLVSDRLNFTLEHGPKIKSGVRIFGAMTGGLL
;
A
#
# COMPACT_ATOMS: atom_id res chain seq x y z
N MET A 1 11.05 -31.22 5.96
CA MET A 1 10.33 -30.01 5.50
C MET A 1 9.00 -29.98 6.22
N MET A 2 8.85 -29.13 7.24
CA MET A 2 7.55 -28.96 7.90
C MET A 2 6.59 -28.31 6.89
N GLN A 3 5.49 -28.99 6.58
CA GLN A 3 4.42 -28.46 5.75
C GLN A 3 3.85 -27.22 6.44
N THR A 4 4.22 -26.03 5.97
CA THR A 4 3.58 -24.78 6.41
C THR A 4 2.13 -24.84 5.99
N LYS A 5 1.23 -25.06 6.95
CA LYS A 5 -0.21 -25.15 6.71
C LYS A 5 -0.75 -23.75 6.40
N TYR A 6 -0.72 -23.37 5.13
CA TYR A 6 -1.36 -22.15 4.66
C TYR A 6 -2.87 -22.23 4.88
N MET A 7 -3.50 -21.07 5.10
CA MET A 7 -4.95 -20.96 5.23
C MET A 7 -5.61 -21.43 3.94
N ASN A 8 -6.76 -22.11 4.04
CA ASN A 8 -7.53 -22.51 2.87
C ASN A 8 -7.86 -21.27 2.01
N PRO A 9 -7.54 -21.25 0.71
CA PRO A 9 -7.70 -20.07 -0.14
C PRO A 9 -9.16 -19.60 -0.23
N TYR A 10 -10.14 -20.50 -0.16
CA TYR A 10 -11.55 -20.15 -0.14
C TYR A 10 -11.96 -19.47 1.16
N LEU A 11 -11.41 -19.93 2.29
CA LEU A 11 -11.64 -19.30 3.59
C LEU A 11 -10.97 -17.91 3.65
N ALA A 12 -9.73 -17.81 3.19
CA ALA A 12 -9.02 -16.53 3.11
C ALA A 12 -9.77 -15.53 2.20
N GLY A 13 -10.25 -15.98 1.04
CA GLY A 13 -11.06 -15.17 0.13
C GLY A 13 -12.39 -14.74 0.75
N PHE A 14 -13.07 -15.62 1.48
CA PHE A 14 -14.30 -15.30 2.20
C PHE A 14 -14.08 -14.22 3.27
N LEU A 15 -13.03 -14.37 4.09
CA LEU A 15 -12.66 -13.37 5.11
C LEU A 15 -12.28 -12.02 4.50
N LEU A 16 -11.53 -12.03 3.39
CA LEU A 16 -11.21 -10.82 2.62
C LEU A 16 -12.49 -10.15 2.08
N GLY A 17 -13.45 -10.93 1.60
CA GLY A 17 -14.75 -10.42 1.16
C GLY A 17 -15.54 -9.73 2.28
N LEU A 18 -15.58 -10.35 3.47
CA LEU A 18 -16.20 -9.72 4.65
C LEU A 18 -15.48 -8.43 5.05
N LEU A 19 -14.14 -8.41 5.01
CA LEU A 19 -13.33 -7.22 5.28
C LEU A 19 -13.64 -6.09 4.30
N LEU A 20 -13.77 -6.41 2.99
CA LEU A 20 -14.16 -5.45 1.96
C LEU A 20 -15.53 -4.83 2.24
N VAL A 21 -16.53 -5.66 2.55
CA VAL A 21 -17.89 -5.18 2.87
C VAL A 21 -17.86 -4.29 4.11
N ALA A 22 -17.17 -4.71 5.17
CA ALA A 22 -17.03 -3.92 6.39
C ALA A 22 -16.33 -2.58 6.13
N THR A 23 -15.28 -2.57 5.30
CA THR A 23 -14.54 -1.35 4.95
C THR A 23 -15.45 -0.34 4.24
N VAL A 24 -16.17 -0.79 3.21
CA VAL A 24 -17.09 0.08 2.46
C VAL A 24 -18.23 0.57 3.35
N TYR A 25 -18.77 -0.29 4.22
CA TYR A 25 -19.85 0.08 5.14
C TYR A 25 -19.42 1.13 6.17
N ILE A 26 -18.24 0.99 6.77
CA ILE A 26 -17.76 1.89 7.83
C ILE A 26 -17.23 3.21 7.25
N THR A 27 -16.51 3.15 6.13
CA THR A 27 -15.69 4.27 5.64
C THR A 27 -16.29 4.94 4.41
N GLY A 28 -17.30 4.31 3.78
CA GLY A 28 -17.85 4.74 2.49
C GLY A 28 -16.87 4.57 1.32
N ARG A 29 -15.69 3.97 1.54
CA ARG A 29 -14.63 3.78 0.54
C ARG A 29 -14.19 2.33 0.50
N GLY A 30 -13.73 1.88 -0.67
CA GLY A 30 -13.09 0.58 -0.83
C GLY A 30 -11.66 0.56 -0.29
N LEU A 31 -11.08 -0.64 -0.21
CA LEU A 31 -9.66 -0.83 0.07
C LEU A 31 -8.82 -0.24 -1.08
N GLY A 32 -7.70 0.41 -0.76
CA GLY A 32 -6.87 1.05 -1.76
C GLY A 32 -5.47 1.42 -1.29
N ALA A 33 -4.45 1.02 -2.05
CA ALA A 33 -3.07 1.41 -1.80
C ALA A 33 -2.68 2.72 -2.51
N SER A 34 -3.09 2.89 -3.78
CA SER A 34 -2.61 3.99 -4.64
C SER A 34 -3.00 5.37 -4.13
N GLY A 35 -4.17 5.49 -3.50
CA GLY A 35 -4.62 6.75 -2.93
C GLY A 35 -3.77 7.20 -1.73
N ALA A 36 -3.25 6.26 -0.93
CA ALA A 36 -2.33 6.57 0.16
C ALA A 36 -0.99 7.12 -0.38
N ILE A 37 -0.43 6.47 -1.40
CA ILE A 37 0.81 6.93 -2.06
C ILE A 37 0.61 8.32 -2.67
N LYS A 38 -0.55 8.57 -3.30
CA LYS A 38 -0.91 9.91 -3.81
C LYS A 38 -0.93 10.94 -2.68
N SER A 39 -1.61 10.65 -1.57
CA SER A 39 -1.68 11.55 -0.40
C SER A 39 -0.30 11.89 0.15
N ILE A 40 0.56 10.89 0.32
CA ILE A 40 1.93 11.06 0.83
C ILE A 40 2.76 11.91 -0.15
N THR A 41 2.65 11.64 -1.45
CA THR A 41 3.38 12.39 -2.48
C THR A 41 2.97 13.86 -2.49
N VAL A 42 1.67 14.15 -2.41
CA VAL A 42 1.16 15.53 -2.38
C VAL A 42 1.65 16.27 -1.14
N GLU A 43 1.60 15.64 0.03
CA GLU A 43 2.13 16.25 1.26
C GLU A 43 3.64 16.51 1.16
N ALA A 44 4.41 15.54 0.65
CA ALA A 44 5.85 15.67 0.50
C ALA A 44 6.24 16.80 -0.47
N VAL A 45 5.57 16.89 -1.62
CA VAL A 45 5.84 17.94 -2.61
C VAL A 45 5.43 19.31 -2.07
N THR A 46 4.28 19.41 -1.41
CA THR A 46 3.83 20.67 -0.77
C THR A 46 4.79 21.13 0.32
N SER A 47 5.40 20.20 1.05
CA SER A 47 6.36 20.52 2.12
C SER A 47 7.76 20.86 1.61
N VAL A 48 8.26 20.17 0.57
CA VAL A 48 9.63 20.36 0.05
C VAL A 48 9.71 21.44 -1.02
N ALA A 49 8.69 21.55 -1.87
CA ALA A 49 8.65 22.47 -3.01
C ALA A 49 7.28 23.19 -3.10
N PRO A 50 6.93 24.05 -2.12
CA PRO A 50 5.63 24.70 -2.04
C PRO A 50 5.30 25.56 -3.26
N GLU A 51 6.28 26.26 -3.85
CA GLU A 51 6.06 27.07 -5.06
C GLU A 51 5.66 26.21 -6.26
N HIS A 52 6.29 25.04 -6.44
CA HIS A 52 5.93 24.11 -7.51
C HIS A 52 4.55 23.49 -7.31
N ALA A 53 4.22 23.13 -6.06
CA ALA A 53 2.88 22.64 -5.71
C ALA A 53 1.80 23.70 -5.99
N ALA A 54 2.09 24.96 -5.66
CA ALA A 54 1.18 26.08 -5.85
C ALA A 54 1.02 26.49 -7.32
N ASP A 55 1.96 26.17 -8.22
CA ASP A 55 1.86 26.48 -9.65
C ASP A 55 1.26 25.33 -10.48
N THR A 56 1.05 24.16 -9.86
CA THR A 56 0.62 22.95 -10.55
C THR A 56 -0.83 22.59 -10.21
N LYS A 57 -1.70 22.61 -11.23
CA LYS A 57 -3.14 22.33 -11.11
C LYS A 57 -3.48 21.02 -10.36
N PHE A 58 -2.72 19.96 -10.57
CA PHE A 58 -2.95 18.67 -9.90
C PHE A 58 -2.86 18.77 -8.36
N PHE A 59 -1.86 19.47 -7.85
CA PHE A 59 -1.65 19.61 -6.40
C PHE A 59 -2.66 20.57 -5.78
N GLN A 60 -3.01 21.64 -6.51
CA GLN A 60 -4.10 22.55 -6.12
C GLN A 60 -5.44 21.80 -5.98
N GLU A 61 -5.89 21.14 -7.05
CA GLU A 61 -7.17 20.40 -7.04
C GLU A 61 -7.20 19.32 -5.96
N TYR A 62 -6.08 18.65 -5.71
CA TYR A 62 -6.02 17.62 -4.68
C TYR A 62 -6.11 18.20 -3.26
N THR A 63 -5.42 19.31 -3.01
CA THR A 63 -5.42 20.01 -1.72
C THR A 63 -6.79 20.63 -1.45
N ASP A 64 -7.40 21.24 -2.45
CA ASP A 64 -8.73 21.84 -2.35
C ASP A 64 -9.82 20.78 -2.12
N ALA A 65 -9.73 19.64 -2.80
CA ALA A 65 -10.65 18.52 -2.60
C ALA A 65 -10.47 17.79 -1.25
N HIS A 66 -9.33 18.01 -0.58
CA HIS A 66 -8.99 17.38 0.71
C HIS A 66 -8.61 18.46 1.73
N ALA A 67 -9.54 19.35 2.07
CA ALA A 67 -9.34 20.42 3.04
C ALA A 67 -8.74 19.88 4.36
N GLY A 68 -7.47 20.23 4.62
CA GLY A 68 -6.67 19.72 5.74
C GLY A 68 -5.35 19.10 5.28
N SER A 69 -4.77 18.18 6.08
CA SER A 69 -3.57 17.44 5.66
C SER A 69 -3.98 16.26 4.78
N ALA A 70 -3.29 16.10 3.65
CA ALA A 70 -3.49 14.99 2.72
C ALA A 70 -3.29 13.63 3.42
N LEU A 71 -2.46 13.58 4.47
CA LEU A 71 -2.20 12.38 5.27
C LEU A 71 -3.41 11.90 6.08
N LYS A 72 -4.44 12.73 6.28
CA LYS A 72 -5.68 12.33 6.97
C LYS A 72 -6.61 11.48 6.10
N SER A 73 -6.22 11.17 4.88
CA SER A 73 -6.95 10.22 4.03
C SER A 73 -7.04 8.86 4.73
N TRP A 74 -8.26 8.30 4.80
CA TRP A 74 -8.50 6.95 5.36
C TRP A 74 -7.54 5.89 4.78
N LEU A 75 -7.19 6.00 3.49
CA LEU A 75 -6.31 5.06 2.81
C LEU A 75 -4.89 5.04 3.40
N VAL A 76 -4.41 6.16 3.97
CA VAL A 76 -3.10 6.19 4.64
C VAL A 76 -3.14 5.33 5.90
N PHE A 77 -4.22 5.43 6.70
CA PHE A 77 -4.42 4.58 7.87
C PHE A 77 -4.60 3.10 7.48
N GLU A 78 -5.31 2.84 6.40
CA GLU A 78 -5.46 1.48 5.85
C GLU A 78 -4.09 0.87 5.51
N VAL A 79 -3.26 1.56 4.73
CA VAL A 79 -1.94 1.06 4.33
C VAL A 79 -1.03 0.84 5.54
N VAL A 80 -1.04 1.76 6.52
CA VAL A 80 -0.31 1.58 7.77
C VAL A 80 -0.80 0.34 8.53
N GLY A 81 -2.12 0.15 8.62
CA GLY A 81 -2.74 -1.02 9.23
C GLY A 81 -2.36 -2.32 8.53
N VAL A 82 -2.34 -2.34 7.19
CA VAL A 82 -1.89 -3.49 6.38
C VAL A 82 -0.42 -3.80 6.64
N LEU A 83 0.46 -2.79 6.69
CA LEU A 83 1.89 -2.98 6.98
C LEU A 83 2.09 -3.60 8.36
N ILE A 84 1.44 -3.06 9.39
CA ILE A 84 1.52 -3.58 10.76
C ILE A 84 0.96 -5.00 10.83
N GLY A 85 -0.22 -5.25 10.24
CA GLY A 85 -0.87 -6.56 10.24
C GLY A 85 -0.05 -7.62 9.51
N ALA A 86 0.55 -7.29 8.36
CA ALA A 86 1.43 -8.16 7.61
C ALA A 86 2.72 -8.48 8.40
N PHE A 87 3.29 -7.47 9.07
CA PHE A 87 4.47 -7.65 9.91
C PHE A 87 4.20 -8.56 11.11
N ILE A 88 3.12 -8.32 11.86
CA ILE A 88 2.69 -9.18 12.98
C ILE A 88 2.42 -10.61 12.50
N SER A 89 1.71 -10.76 11.37
CA SER A 89 1.48 -12.09 10.76
C SER A 89 2.78 -12.79 10.41
N GLY A 90 3.77 -12.06 9.90
CA GLY A 90 5.10 -12.56 9.60
C GLY A 90 5.88 -12.99 10.84
N LEU A 91 5.83 -12.20 11.91
CA LEU A 91 6.45 -12.51 13.20
C LEU A 91 5.86 -13.77 13.83
N VAL A 92 4.53 -13.84 13.93
CA VAL A 92 3.83 -14.98 14.55
C VAL A 92 4.04 -16.28 13.77
N SER A 93 4.24 -16.19 12.46
CA SER A 93 4.48 -17.34 11.60
C SER A 93 5.97 -17.68 11.41
N ASP A 94 6.87 -17.00 12.14
CA ASP A 94 8.33 -17.15 12.04
C ASP A 94 8.85 -17.12 10.59
N ARG A 95 8.32 -16.20 9.79
CA ARG A 95 8.61 -16.07 8.35
C ARG A 95 9.18 -14.71 7.95
N LEU A 96 9.60 -13.90 8.91
CA LEU A 96 10.30 -12.67 8.60
C LEU A 96 11.70 -12.96 8.12
N ASN A 97 11.97 -12.65 6.84
CA ASN A 97 13.29 -12.78 6.28
C ASN A 97 13.54 -11.66 5.25
N PHE A 98 14.76 -11.15 5.19
CA PHE A 98 15.19 -10.27 4.12
C PHE A 98 15.58 -11.15 2.92
N THR A 99 14.63 -11.33 2.01
CA THR A 99 14.80 -12.14 0.81
C THR A 99 14.44 -11.32 -0.43
N LEU A 100 15.18 -11.56 -1.52
CA LEU A 100 14.80 -11.05 -2.83
C LEU A 100 14.21 -12.21 -3.63
N GLU A 101 12.88 -12.31 -3.61
CA GLU A 101 12.16 -13.38 -4.30
C GLU A 101 12.33 -13.27 -5.83
N HIS A 102 12.98 -14.25 -6.45
CA HIS A 102 13.06 -14.39 -7.90
C HIS A 102 13.18 -15.85 -8.32
N GLY A 103 12.78 -16.16 -9.55
CA GLY A 103 12.92 -17.51 -10.10
C GLY A 103 14.39 -17.93 -10.27
N PRO A 104 14.68 -19.24 -10.36
CA PRO A 104 16.06 -19.75 -10.47
C PRO A 104 16.78 -19.32 -11.74
N LYS A 105 16.05 -18.88 -12.77
CA LYS A 105 16.60 -18.41 -14.05
C LYS A 105 16.85 -16.90 -14.11
N ILE A 106 16.48 -16.15 -13.07
CA ILE A 106 16.54 -14.68 -13.05
C ILE A 106 17.65 -14.25 -12.08
N LYS A 107 18.44 -13.24 -12.45
CA LYS A 107 19.42 -12.62 -11.57
C LYS A 107 18.75 -11.55 -10.70
N SER A 108 19.27 -11.31 -9.50
CA SER A 108 18.78 -10.29 -8.56
C SER A 108 18.64 -8.90 -9.20
N GLY A 109 19.61 -8.48 -10.03
CA GLY A 109 19.55 -7.19 -10.73
C GLY A 109 18.36 -7.07 -11.70
N VAL A 110 18.00 -8.15 -12.39
CA VAL A 110 16.83 -8.18 -13.30
C VAL A 110 15.53 -8.09 -12.51
N ARG A 111 15.46 -8.75 -11.34
CA ARG A 111 14.30 -8.66 -10.44
C ARG A 111 14.10 -7.24 -9.92
N ILE A 112 15.17 -6.59 -9.46
CA ILE A 112 15.13 -5.20 -8.98
C ILE A 112 14.71 -4.27 -10.12
N PHE A 113 15.36 -4.37 -11.28
CA PHE A 113 15.00 -3.56 -12.44
C PHE A 113 13.53 -3.74 -12.82
N GLY A 114 13.06 -4.99 -12.93
CA GLY A 114 11.66 -5.28 -13.26
C GLY A 114 10.66 -4.78 -12.22
N ALA A 115 10.99 -4.86 -10.92
CA ALA A 115 10.15 -4.31 -9.85
C ALA A 115 10.08 -2.77 -9.91
N MET A 116 11.20 -2.10 -10.19
CA MET A 116 11.25 -0.65 -10.35
C MET A 116 10.48 -0.18 -11.58
N THR A 117 10.72 -0.78 -12.76
CA THR A 117 9.99 -0.42 -13.98
C THR A 117 8.51 -0.77 -13.89
N GLY A 118 8.17 -1.90 -13.26
CA GLY A 118 6.79 -2.32 -13.06
C GLY A 118 6.03 -1.43 -12.08
N GLY A 119 6.70 -0.84 -11.09
CA GLY A 119 6.09 0.12 -10.16
C GLY A 119 5.95 1.54 -10.73
N LEU A 120 6.69 1.86 -11.80
CA LEU A 120 6.56 3.14 -12.52
C LEU A 120 5.42 3.14 -13.54
N LEU A 121 5.00 1.96 -14.02
CA LEU A 121 3.85 1.78 -14.92
C LEU A 121 2.52 1.91 -14.17
#